data_AF-A0A3B7RAK1-F1
#
_entry.id   AF-A0A3B7RAK1-F1
#
_cell.length_a   1.000
_cell.length_b   1.000
_cell.length_c   1.000
_cell.angle_alpha   90.00
_cell.angle_beta   90.00
_cell.angle_gamma   90.00
#
_symmetry.space_group_name_H-M   'P 1'
#
loop_
_entity.id
_entity.type
_entity.pdbx_description
1 polymer ?
#
loop_
_entity_poly.entity_id
_entity_poly.type
_entity_poly.pdbx_seq_one_letter_code
_entity_poly.pdbx_strand_id
1 'polypeptide(L)'
;MYCWGYVSGYRGPRPARIPVRFKRLRLTVYTQPDGRFHLNIPLDKALRVGHDEVSVNLPPYTKVSAGKNLFAPGPITLNLLCPEEVRHLRSAQQ
;
A
#
# COMPACT_ATOMS: atom_id res chain seq x y z
N MET A 1 4.51 16.99 5.97
CA MET A 1 4.31 15.70 6.67
C MET A 1 4.96 14.59 5.85
N TYR A 2 5.59 13.62 6.53
CA TYR A 2 6.26 12.49 5.90
C TYR A 2 5.55 11.18 6.26
N CYS A 3 5.12 10.42 5.25
CA CYS A 3 4.61 9.06 5.39
C CYS A 3 5.47 8.11 4.56
N TRP A 4 5.62 6.87 5.02
CA TRP A 4 6.35 5.84 4.29
C TRP A 4 5.69 4.49 4.45
N GLY A 5 6.06 3.56 3.61
CA GLY A 5 5.55 2.20 3.67
C GLY A 5 6.34 1.25 2.78
N TYR A 6 5.89 0.02 2.73
CA TYR A 6 6.47 -1.02 1.90
C TYR A 6 5.38 -1.88 1.28
N VAL A 7 5.67 -2.32 0.06
CA VAL A 7 4.89 -3.34 -0.63
C VAL A 7 5.72 -4.62 -0.66
N SER A 8 5.19 -5.68 -0.07
CA SER A 8 5.79 -7.01 -0.07
C SER A 8 4.94 -7.97 -0.90
N GLY A 9 5.60 -8.81 -1.71
CA GLY A 9 4.99 -10.00 -2.30
C GLY A 9 5.30 -11.24 -1.47
N TYR A 10 4.45 -12.26 -1.53
CA TYR A 10 4.60 -13.52 -0.78
C TYR A 10 5.78 -14.38 -1.26
N ARG A 11 6.14 -14.33 -2.55
CA ARG A 11 7.31 -15.03 -3.11
C ARG A 11 7.98 -14.19 -4.20
N GLY A 12 9.28 -13.93 -4.05
CA GLY A 12 10.10 -13.27 -5.07
C GLY A 12 10.60 -11.86 -4.70
N PRO A 13 11.44 -11.27 -5.56
CA PRO A 13 12.03 -9.96 -5.31
C PRO A 13 10.96 -8.89 -5.10
N ARG A 14 11.19 -7.98 -4.15
CA ARG A 14 10.28 -6.87 -3.86
C ARG A 14 10.04 -6.08 -5.14
N PRO A 15 8.80 -5.99 -5.66
CA PRO A 15 8.62 -5.42 -6.98
C PRO A 15 8.89 -3.92 -6.93
N ALA A 16 9.82 -3.47 -7.78
CA ALA A 16 10.13 -2.06 -7.97
C ALA A 16 9.03 -1.41 -8.84
N ARG A 17 8.88 -0.08 -8.72
CA ARG A 17 7.95 0.72 -9.55
C ARG A 17 6.47 0.29 -9.46
N ILE A 18 6.04 -0.27 -8.33
CA ILE A 18 4.63 -0.57 -8.09
C ILE A 18 3.89 0.74 -7.81
N PRO A 19 2.79 1.04 -8.52
CA PRO A 19 1.95 2.20 -8.22
C PRO A 19 1.17 1.99 -6.92
N VAL A 20 1.42 2.83 -5.93
CA VAL A 20 0.68 2.91 -4.66
C VAL A 20 -0.21 4.15 -4.71
N ARG A 21 -1.52 3.92 -4.75
CA ARG A 21 -2.53 4.98 -4.92
C ARG A 21 -3.12 5.40 -3.59
N PHE A 22 -3.11 6.70 -3.33
CA PHE A 22 -3.76 7.37 -2.21
C PHE A 22 -5.03 8.07 -2.73
N LYS A 23 -6.20 7.54 -2.35
CA LYS A 23 -7.48 7.86 -3.00
C LYS A 23 -7.96 9.28 -2.70
N ARG A 24 -7.95 9.69 -1.43
CA ARG A 24 -8.42 11.01 -0.95
C ARG A 24 -7.37 12.08 -1.17
N LEU A 25 -6.08 11.75 -1.04
CA LEU A 25 -5.00 12.67 -1.44
C LEU A 25 -4.92 12.87 -2.96
N ARG A 26 -5.51 11.97 -3.76
CA ARG A 26 -5.44 11.96 -5.24
C ARG A 26 -3.98 11.94 -5.73
N LEU A 27 -3.17 11.07 -5.14
CA LEU A 27 -1.75 10.93 -5.46
C LEU A 27 -1.40 9.47 -5.72
N THR A 28 -0.37 9.28 -6.54
CA THR A 28 0.25 7.97 -6.78
C THR A 28 1.74 8.12 -6.53
N VAL A 29 2.30 7.25 -5.70
CA VAL A 29 3.74 7.09 -5.53
C VAL A 29 4.16 5.73 -6.04
N TYR A 30 5.45 5.55 -6.26
CA TYR A 30 6.00 4.30 -6.79
C TYR A 30 6.97 3.70 -5.81
N THR A 31 6.98 2.37 -5.71
CA THR A 31 7.98 1.67 -4.89
C THR A 31 9.37 1.81 -5.50
N GLN A 32 10.36 1.93 -4.62
CA GLN A 32 11.78 1.86 -4.89
C GLN A 32 12.21 0.39 -5.11
N PRO A 33 13.45 0.13 -5.57
CA PRO A 33 13.94 -1.24 -5.82
C PRO A 33 13.88 -2.17 -4.61
N ASP A 34 13.85 -1.62 -3.40
CA ASP A 34 13.74 -2.36 -2.14
C ASP A 34 12.28 -2.52 -1.66
N GLY A 35 11.29 -2.21 -2.51
CA GLY A 35 9.87 -2.29 -2.20
C GLY A 35 9.34 -1.16 -1.30
N ARG A 36 10.18 -0.23 -0.84
CA ARG A 36 9.73 0.91 -0.02
C ARG A 36 9.14 2.01 -0.87
N PHE A 37 8.27 2.83 -0.30
CA PHE A 37 7.84 4.08 -0.91
C PHE A 37 7.82 5.20 0.12
N HIS A 38 8.02 6.43 -0.37
CA HIS A 38 7.98 7.64 0.43
C HIS A 38 6.89 8.57 -0.11
N LEU A 39 6.20 9.25 0.80
CA LEU A 39 5.14 10.19 0.47
C LEU A 39 5.35 11.48 1.25
N ASN A 40 5.65 12.54 0.51
CA ASN A 40 5.74 13.90 1.02
C ASN A 40 4.40 14.61 0.75
N ILE A 41 3.73 15.04 1.82
CA ILE A 41 2.46 15.74 1.74
C ILE A 41 2.59 17.10 2.42
N PRO A 42 2.16 18.20 1.76
CA PRO A 42 1.95 19.47 2.43
C PRO A 42 1.08 19.30 3.69
N LEU A 43 1.46 19.94 4.80
CA LEU A 43 0.80 19.73 6.09
C LEU A 43 -0.67 20.13 6.05
N ASP A 44 -0.99 21.23 5.38
CA ASP A 44 -2.36 21.73 5.19
C ASP A 44 -3.26 20.72 4.45
N LYS A 45 -2.71 20.02 3.46
CA LYS A 45 -3.41 18.96 2.73
C LYS A 45 -3.59 17.71 3.61
N ALA A 46 -2.58 17.35 4.39
CA ALA A 46 -2.66 16.23 5.32
C ALA A 46 -3.72 16.46 6.40
N LEU A 47 -3.80 17.67 6.97
CA LEU A 47 -4.80 18.07 7.95
C LEU A 47 -6.23 17.99 7.40
N ARG A 48 -6.43 18.43 6.14
CA ARG A 48 -7.74 18.34 5.48
C ARG A 48 -8.21 16.91 5.22
N VAL A 49 -7.27 16.00 4.90
CA VAL A 49 -7.62 14.60 4.59
C VAL A 49 -7.78 13.76 5.86
N GLY A 50 -6.82 13.84 6.79
CA GLY A 50 -6.78 13.10 8.06
C GLY A 50 -6.62 11.59 7.92
N HIS A 51 -7.49 10.96 7.15
CA HIS A 51 -7.54 9.53 6.86
C HIS A 51 -7.63 9.30 5.35
N ASP A 52 -6.93 8.33 4.80
CA ASP A 52 -6.95 7.96 3.38
C ASP A 52 -7.15 6.46 3.17
N GLU A 53 -7.60 6.07 1.99
CA GLU A 53 -7.59 4.69 1.50
C GLU A 53 -6.39 4.52 0.56
N VAL A 54 -5.47 3.64 0.94
CA VAL A 54 -4.25 3.34 0.18
C VAL A 54 -4.47 2.02 -0.53
N SER A 55 -4.14 1.95 -1.82
CA SER A 55 -4.33 0.73 -2.60
C SER A 55 -3.22 0.47 -3.60
N VAL A 56 -3.04 -0.82 -3.90
CA VAL A 56 -2.21 -1.30 -4.99
C VAL A 56 -3.05 -2.20 -5.87
N ASN A 57 -2.97 -1.99 -7.18
CA ASN A 57 -3.56 -2.85 -8.19
C ASN A 57 -2.46 -3.26 -9.17
N LEU A 58 -1.96 -4.49 -9.04
CA LEU A 58 -0.86 -5.01 -9.83
C LEU A 58 -1.20 -6.43 -10.29
N PRO A 59 -1.70 -6.63 -11.53
CA PRO A 59 -1.90 -7.98 -12.06
C PRO A 59 -0.57 -8.76 -12.14
N PRO A 60 -0.57 -10.08 -11.89
CA PRO A 60 -1.71 -10.95 -11.60
C PRO A 60 -2.15 -10.96 -10.12
N TYR A 61 -1.56 -10.13 -9.25
CA TYR A 61 -1.90 -10.10 -7.84
C TYR A 61 -3.30 -9.54 -7.60
N THR A 62 -3.89 -9.96 -6.48
CA THR A 62 -5.17 -9.44 -6.01
C THR A 62 -5.00 -7.98 -5.63
N LYS A 63 -5.99 -7.14 -5.95
CA LYS A 63 -6.03 -5.75 -5.50
C LYS A 63 -6.02 -5.72 -3.96
N VAL A 64 -5.15 -4.91 -3.39
CA VAL A 64 -5.04 -4.71 -1.94
C VAL A 64 -5.36 -3.26 -1.60
N SER A 65 -6.11 -3.06 -0.53
CA SER A 65 -6.42 -1.74 0.00
C SER A 65 -6.39 -1.74 1.53
N ALA A 66 -5.90 -0.66 2.13
CA ALA A 66 -5.89 -0.45 3.56
C ALA A 66 -6.29 0.99 3.89
N GLY A 67 -7.08 1.16 4.96
CA GLY A 67 -7.32 2.48 5.55
C GLY A 67 -6.08 2.95 6.29
N LYS A 68 -5.71 4.22 6.12
CA LYS A 68 -4.55 4.82 6.79
C LYS A 68 -4.94 6.17 7.39
N ASN A 69 -4.83 6.28 8.71
CA ASN A 69 -4.71 7.59 9.36
C ASN A 69 -3.32 8.15 9.01
N LEU A 70 -3.28 9.31 8.35
CA LEU A 70 -2.03 9.91 7.90
C LEU A 70 -1.11 10.20 9.10
N PHE A 71 -1.68 10.59 10.25
CA PHE A 71 -0.95 10.97 11.47
C PHE A 71 -0.60 9.78 12.37
N ALA A 72 -1.08 8.57 12.05
CA ALA A 72 -0.70 7.39 12.82
C ALA A 72 0.78 7.06 12.56
N PRO A 73 1.56 6.78 13.63
CA PRO A 73 2.97 6.45 13.49
C PRO A 73 3.17 5.15 12.71
N GLY A 74 4.40 4.97 12.23
CA GLY A 74 4.82 3.73 11.59
C GLY A 74 4.43 3.61 10.11
N PRO A 75 4.97 2.56 9.47
CA PRO A 75 4.83 2.36 8.04
C PRO A 75 3.44 1.90 7.63
N ILE A 76 3.13 2.13 6.35
CA ILE A 76 2.01 1.49 5.67
C ILE A 76 2.51 0.17 5.10
N THR A 77 1.85 -0.93 5.45
CA THR A 77 2.19 -2.28 4.97
C THR A 77 1.14 -2.77 3.99
N LEU A 78 1.55 -3.13 2.78
CA LEU A 78 0.67 -3.71 1.75
C LEU A 78 1.26 -5.04 1.28
N ASN A 79 0.53 -6.13 1.54
CA ASN A 79 0.94 -7.48 1.17
C ASN A 79 0.20 -7.93 -0.07
N LEU A 80 0.91 -8.05 -1.19
CA LEU A 80 0.36 -8.59 -2.44
C LEU A 80 0.22 -10.09 -2.32
N LEU A 81 -1.00 -10.57 -2.58
CA LEU A 81 -1.36 -11.98 -2.57
C LEU A 81 -1.80 -12.40 -3.96
N CYS A 82 -1.26 -13.51 -4.44
CA CYS A 82 -1.75 -14.17 -5.65
C CYS A 82 -3.17 -14.73 -5.42
N PRO A 83 -4.02 -14.82 -6.46
CA PRO A 83 -5.38 -15.35 -6.30
C PRO A 83 -5.46 -16.74 -5.67
N GLU A 84 -4.49 -17.61 -5.96
CA GLU A 84 -4.38 -18.96 -5.36
C GLU A 84 -4.16 -18.90 -3.84
N GLU A 85 -3.31 -17.99 -3.38
CA GLU A 85 -3.00 -17.80 -1.95
C GLU A 85 -4.23 -17.30 -1.18
N VAL A 86 -5.00 -16.40 -1.79
CA VAL A 86 -6.27 -15.93 -1.21
C VAL A 86 -7.26 -17.08 -1.06
N ARG A 87 -7.29 -18.03 -2.00
CA ARG A 87 -8.15 -19.23 -1.88
C ARG A 87 -7.69 -20.12 -0.73
N HIS A 88 -6.39 -20.39 -0.61
CA HIS A 88 -5.84 -21.21 0.48
C HIS A 88 -6.07 -20.61 1.87
N LEU A 89 -5.91 -19.29 2.03
CA LEU A 89 -6.17 -18.61 3.30
C LEU A 89 -7.65 -18.70 3.72
N ARG A 90 -8.57 -18.63 2.75
CA ARG A 90 -10.01 -18.75 3.02
C ARG A 90 -10.41 -20.16 3.42
N SER A 91 -9.83 -21.18 2.80
CA SER A 91 -10.09 -22.59 3.15
C SER A 91 -9.52 -23.01 4.50
N ALA A 92 -8.47 -22.35 4.99
CA ALA A 92 -7.86 -22.65 6.30
C ALA A 92 -8.58 -21.99 7.49
N GLN A 93 -9.54 -21.10 7.23
CA GLN A 93 -10.36 -20.43 8.24
C GLN A 93 -11.76 -21.05 8.41
N GLN A 94 -12.03 -22.18 7.73
CA GLN A 94 -13.24 -23.00 7.85
C GLN A 94 -12.91 -24.30 8.59
#